data_AF-A0AA38FK52-F1
#
_entry.id   AF-A0AA38FK52-F1
#
_cell.length_a   1.000
_cell.length_b   1.000
_cell.length_c   1.000
_cell.angle_alpha   90.00
_cell.angle_beta   90.00
_cell.angle_gamma   90.00
#
_symmetry.space_group_name_H-M   'P 1'
#
loop_
_entity.id
_entity.type
_entity.pdbx_description
1 polymer ?
#
loop_
_entity_poly.entity_id
_entity_poly.type
_entity_poly.pdbx_seq_one_letter_code
_entity_poly.pdbx_strand_id
1 'polypeptide(L)' 'DLDKRRSTSGCVFTLAGGPISWMSKLQSIVALSTTKAEYVSTSHACKEAIWLK' A
#
# COMPACT_ATOMS: atom_id res chain seq x y z
N ASP A 1 7.91 -2.08 -20.75
CA ASP A 1 8.48 -0.87 -20.11
C ASP A 1 7.47 -0.07 -19.27
N LEU A 2 6.17 -0.11 -19.60
CA LEU A 2 5.10 0.60 -18.85
C LEU A 2 5.02 0.28 -17.34
N ASP A 3 5.30 -0.96 -16.91
CA ASP A 3 5.25 -1.31 -15.48
C ASP A 3 6.40 -0.73 -14.65
N LYS A 4 7.52 -0.32 -15.27
CA LYS A 4 8.66 0.23 -14.51
C LYS A 4 8.39 1.58 -13.87
N ARG A 5 7.35 2.30 -14.32
CA ARG A 5 7.00 3.63 -13.81
C ARG A 5 5.99 3.58 -12.65
N ARG A 6 5.46 2.40 -12.35
CA ARG A 6 4.41 2.24 -11.33
C ARG A 6 5.08 1.97 -9.99
N SER A 7 4.69 2.74 -8.98
CA SER A 7 5.19 2.54 -7.63
C SER A 7 4.56 1.28 -7.02
N THR A 8 5.26 0.63 -6.11
CA THR A 8 4.72 -0.46 -5.30
C THR A 8 4.27 0.10 -3.96
N SER A 9 3.02 -0.15 -3.59
CA SER A 9 2.47 0.18 -2.28
C SER A 9 2.57 -1.04 -1.37
N GLY A 10 2.93 -0.83 -0.11
CA GLY A 10 2.93 -1.88 0.89
C GLY A 10 2.55 -1.39 2.27
N CYS A 11 2.06 -2.32 3.10
CA CYS A 11 1.82 -2.08 4.52
C CYS A 11 2.03 -3.38 5.31
N VAL A 12 2.30 -3.23 6.61
CA VAL A 12 2.38 -4.34 7.58
C VAL A 12 1.60 -3.90 8.81
N PHE A 13 0.64 -4.72 9.22
CA PHE A 13 -0.12 -4.58 10.46
C PHE A 13 0.43 -5.55 11.49
N THR A 14 0.72 -5.04 12.68
CA THR A 14 1.25 -5.84 13.79
C THR A 14 0.28 -5.82 14.96
N LEU A 15 0.08 -6.98 15.59
CA LEU A 15 -0.68 -7.15 16.83
C LEU A 15 0.16 -7.95 17.82
N ALA A 16 0.22 -7.51 19.07
CA ALA A 16 1.03 -8.15 20.13
C ALA A 16 2.50 -8.38 19.75
N GLY A 17 3.08 -7.47 18.95
CA GLY A 17 4.47 -7.57 18.48
C GLY A 17 4.69 -8.51 17.29
N GLY A 18 3.67 -9.20 16.80
CA GLY A 18 3.73 -10.06 15.61
C GLY A 18 3.01 -9.45 14.41
N PRO A 19 3.49 -9.64 13.17
CA PRO A 19 2.76 -9.24 11.97
C PRO A 19 1.53 -10.14 11.77
N ILE A 20 0.35 -9.52 11.65
CA ILE A 20 -0.93 -10.22 11.45
C ILE A 20 -1.47 -10.09 10.02
N SER A 21 -1.08 -9.04 9.31
CA SER A 21 -1.45 -8.83 7.91
C SER A 21 -0.40 -7.98 7.23
N TRP A 22 -0.14 -8.26 5.96
CA TRP A 22 0.73 -7.47 5.11
C TRP A 22 0.17 -7.42 3.70
N MET A 23 0.47 -6.34 3.00
CA MET A 23 0.16 -6.21 1.59
C MET A 23 1.37 -5.64 0.85
N SER A 24 1.59 -6.10 -0.37
CA SER A 24 2.53 -5.50 -1.32
C SER A 24 1.89 -5.58 -2.70
N LYS A 25 1.57 -4.43 -3.28
CA LYS A 25 0.81 -4.34 -4.53
C LYS A 25 1.34 -3.23 -5.42
N LEU A 26 1.58 -3.57 -6.68
CA LEU A 26 1.89 -2.58 -7.70
C LEU A 26 0.69 -1.64 -7.91
N GLN A 27 0.91 -0.34 -7.82
CA GLN A 27 -0.16 0.65 -7.96
C GLN A 27 -0.80 0.56 -9.34
N SER A 28 -2.14 0.63 -9.42
CA SER A 28 -2.87 0.55 -10.71
C SER A 28 -2.45 1.65 -11.70
N ILE A 29 -2.11 2.81 -11.15
CA ILE A 29 -1.78 4.02 -11.89
C ILE A 29 -0.31 4.39 -11.67
N VAL A 30 0.28 5.06 -12.66
CA VAL A 30 1.55 5.76 -12.49
C VAL A 30 1.27 7.02 -11.68
N ALA A 31 1.87 7.12 -10.49
CA ALA A 31 1.76 8.32 -9.68
C ALA A 31 2.54 9.47 -10.31
N LEU A 32 1.96 10.67 -10.32
CA LEU A 32 2.59 11.88 -10.87
C LEU A 32 3.61 12.50 -9.89
N SER A 33 3.61 12.06 -8.63
CA SER A 33 4.54 12.48 -7.58
C SER A 33 4.65 11.39 -6.52
N THR A 34 5.69 11.47 -5.68
CA THR A 34 5.85 10.60 -4.51
C THR A 34 4.69 10.76 -3.54
N THR A 35 4.23 11.99 -3.28
CA THR A 35 3.06 12.26 -2.42
C THR A 35 1.80 11.58 -2.91
N LYS A 36 1.57 11.54 -4.23
CA LYS A 36 0.42 10.83 -4.80
C LYS A 36 0.57 9.31 -4.64
N ALA A 37 1.78 8.78 -4.77
CA ALA A 37 2.06 7.36 -4.51
C ALA A 37 1.85 6.99 -3.03
N GLU A 38 2.27 7.85 -2.10
CA GLU A 38 2.06 7.70 -0.66
C GLU A 38 0.57 7.70 -0.32
N TYR A 39 -0.20 8.65 -0.87
CA TYR A 39 -1.66 8.68 -0.69
C TYR A 39 -2.34 7.39 -1.15
N VAL A 40 -1.95 6.84 -2.31
CA VAL A 40 -2.45 5.55 -2.79
C VAL A 40 -2.08 4.43 -1.81
N SER A 41 -0.85 4.41 -1.30
CA SER A 41 -0.41 3.41 -0.32
C SER A 41 -1.23 3.47 0.97
N THR A 42 -1.42 4.67 1.52
CA THR A 42 -2.24 4.91 2.73
C THR A 42 -3.69 4.50 2.50
N SER A 43 -4.25 4.78 1.31
CA SER A 43 -5.61 4.39 0.99
C SER A 43 -5.81 2.87 1.00
N HIS A 44 -4.82 2.10 0.51
CA HIS A 44 -4.86 0.64 0.59
C HIS A 44 -4.68 0.16 2.04
N ALA A 45 -3.79 0.78 2.81
CA ALA A 45 -3.59 0.42 4.20
C ALA A 45 -4.87 0.66 5.02
N CYS A 46 -5.56 1.78 4.81
CA CYS A 46 -6.85 2.04 5.47
C CYS A 46 -7.91 0.98 5.12
N LYS A 47 -7.97 0.50 3.87
CA LYS A 47 -8.90 -0.56 3.46
C LYS A 47 -8.61 -1.87 4.20
N GLU A 48 -7.33 -2.26 4.27
CA GLU A 48 -6.90 -3.43 5.04
C GLU A 48 -7.22 -3.26 6.53
N ALA A 49 -6.95 -2.08 7.10
CA ALA A 49 -7.27 -1.78 8.51
C ALA A 49 -8.78 -1.87 8.81
N ILE A 50 -9.63 -1.43 7.87
CA ILE A 50 -11.10 -1.58 8.00
C ILE A 50 -11.51 -3.05 7.92
N TRP A 51 -10.85 -3.84 7.06
CA TRP A 51 -11.12 -5.27 6.94
C TRP A 51 -10.67 -6.06 8.18
N LEU A 52 -9.60 -5.62 8.85
CA LEU A 52 -9.09 -6.22 10.09
C LEU A 52 -9.89 -5.82 11.34
N LYS A 53 -10.78 -4.82 11.25
CA LYS A 53 -11.64 -4.37 12.36
C LYS A 53 -12.83 -5.32 12.55
#